data_AF-A0A9Q0TVC9-F1
#
_entry.id   AF-A0A9Q0TVC9-F1
#
_cell.length_a   1.000
_cell.length_b   1.000
_cell.length_c   1.000
_cell.angle_alpha   90.00
_cell.angle_beta   90.00
_cell.angle_gamma   90.00
#
_symmetry.space_group_name_H-M   'P 1'
#
loop_
_entity.id
_entity.type
_entity.pdbx_description
1 polymer ?
#
loop_
_entity_poly.entity_id
_entity_poly.type
_entity_poly.pdbx_seq_one_letter_code
_entity_poly.pdbx_strand_id
1 'polypeptide(L)'
;MVGMEVELCCKAYPGGEDDLLSYETTEDVESEEWEEEEEVEPKLGDGGDGGGVVLQGLPWGDRALSIAREVLLSFGDDIDLFAFKTTPNGYVYVRLDKLSQQYGCPSIEELESYCQEYRKRLEEVGALGEIPNNLAVEVSTPGAERILKVPDDLSRFKYMPMRVCYSEGNGPEKNGVFFLDSVEMESENCVWKLADVKENRDPESKGRPLNRKRRDWRLTLPFKMHGMVSLYLDC
;
A
#
# COMPACT_ATOMS: atom_id res chain seq x y z
N MET A 1 1.89 -7.26 -18.30
CA MET A 1 2.84 -6.65 -17.35
C MET A 1 2.05 -5.61 -16.57
N VAL A 2 1.33 -6.08 -15.56
CA VAL A 2 0.36 -5.33 -14.74
C VAL A 2 0.52 -5.87 -13.33
N GLY A 3 0.63 -4.99 -12.33
CA GLY A 3 0.68 -5.36 -10.91
C GLY A 3 1.81 -6.33 -10.54
N MET A 4 3.04 -5.86 -10.48
CA MET A 4 4.04 -6.50 -9.61
C MET A 4 3.95 -5.79 -8.26
N GLU A 5 3.17 -6.36 -7.34
CA GLU A 5 3.51 -6.23 -5.92
C GLU A 5 4.85 -6.95 -5.76
N VAL A 6 5.85 -6.24 -5.24
CA VAL A 6 7.18 -6.81 -4.99
C VAL A 6 7.28 -7.01 -3.50
N GLU A 7 7.25 -8.28 -3.10
CA GLU A 7 7.43 -8.71 -1.72
C GLU A 7 8.85 -9.27 -1.54
N LEU A 8 9.54 -8.78 -0.51
CA LEU A 8 10.79 -9.32 -0.02
C LEU A 8 10.60 -9.79 1.42
N CYS A 9 10.06 -11.01 1.54
CA CYS A 9 10.18 -11.78 2.77
C CYS A 9 11.64 -12.23 2.93
N CYS A 10 12.38 -11.64 3.87
CA CYS A 10 13.75 -12.06 4.16
C CYS A 10 13.80 -12.69 5.60
N LYS A 11 14.01 -14.00 5.72
CA LYS A 11 13.85 -14.80 6.97
C LYS A 11 15.03 -14.63 7.95
N ALA A 12 14.76 -14.68 9.26
CA ALA A 12 15.78 -14.67 10.31
C ALA A 12 16.18 -16.11 10.71
N TYR A 13 17.14 -16.71 10.01
CA TYR A 13 17.63 -18.05 10.33
C TYR A 13 18.59 -18.06 11.53
N PRO A 14 18.32 -18.85 12.60
CA PRO A 14 19.20 -18.93 13.76
C PRO A 14 20.44 -19.82 13.50
N GLY A 15 21.39 -19.29 12.73
CA GLY A 15 22.80 -19.70 12.77
C GLY A 15 23.41 -20.28 11.49
N GLY A 16 24.45 -19.60 11.00
CA GLY A 16 25.57 -20.20 10.26
C GLY A 16 25.41 -20.40 8.75
N GLU A 17 26.06 -19.51 7.98
CA GLU A 17 26.66 -19.78 6.66
C GLU A 17 25.79 -20.52 5.61
N ASP A 18 24.85 -19.83 4.97
CA ASP A 18 25.01 -19.38 3.56
C ASP A 18 23.88 -18.42 3.14
N ASP A 19 24.18 -17.49 2.23
CA ASP A 19 23.23 -16.48 1.72
C ASP A 19 22.36 -17.10 0.60
N LEU A 20 21.13 -17.48 0.93
CA LEU A 20 20.21 -18.17 0.02
C LEU A 20 18.91 -17.37 -0.21
N LEU A 21 19.02 -16.42 -1.13
CA LEU A 21 17.90 -15.73 -1.80
C LEU A 21 16.96 -16.74 -2.49
N SER A 22 15.87 -17.11 -1.83
CA SER A 22 14.80 -17.93 -2.41
C SER A 22 13.83 -17.06 -3.24
N TYR A 23 14.15 -16.85 -4.51
CA TYR A 23 13.15 -16.51 -5.52
C TYR A 23 12.30 -17.76 -5.76
N GLU A 24 11.05 -17.80 -5.27
CA GLU A 24 10.22 -19.01 -5.37
C GLU A 24 9.84 -19.34 -6.83
N THR A 25 10.57 -20.29 -7.41
CA THR A 25 10.02 -21.23 -8.38
C THR A 25 9.87 -22.55 -7.66
N THR A 26 8.63 -23.03 -7.54
CA THR A 26 8.21 -24.14 -6.68
C THR A 26 9.04 -25.42 -6.84
N GLU A 27 9.77 -25.82 -5.80
CA GLU A 27 10.17 -27.22 -5.53
C GLU A 27 10.46 -27.39 -4.02
N ASP A 28 9.99 -28.51 -3.44
CA ASP A 28 9.73 -28.68 -2.00
C ASP A 28 10.91 -28.36 -1.05
N VAL A 29 10.72 -27.34 -0.20
CA VAL A 29 11.41 -27.16 1.08
C VAL A 29 10.34 -27.03 2.16
N GLU A 30 10.48 -27.71 3.30
CA GLU A 30 9.52 -27.60 4.41
C GLU A 30 9.53 -26.15 4.94
N SER A 31 8.58 -25.35 4.47
CA SER A 31 8.35 -24.00 4.96
C SER A 31 7.73 -24.11 6.35
N GLU A 32 8.26 -23.33 7.30
CA GLU A 32 7.49 -23.01 8.49
C GLU A 32 6.19 -22.34 8.02
N GLU A 33 5.07 -23.03 8.28
CA GLU A 33 3.72 -22.64 7.83
C GLU A 33 3.41 -21.28 8.45
N TRP A 34 3.53 -20.22 7.65
CA TRP A 34 3.10 -18.89 8.02
C TRP A 34 1.61 -18.96 8.36
N GLU A 35 1.21 -18.35 9.47
CA GLU A 35 -0.20 -18.05 9.68
C GLU A 35 -0.59 -17.04 8.59
N GLU A 36 -1.24 -17.51 7.51
CA GLU A 36 -1.92 -16.63 6.56
C GLU A 36 -2.85 -15.73 7.38
N GLU A 37 -2.52 -14.43 7.44
CA GLU A 37 -3.46 -13.48 8.01
C GLU A 37 -4.73 -13.50 7.17
N GLU A 38 -5.88 -13.68 7.82
CA GLU A 38 -7.18 -13.75 7.16
C GLU A 38 -7.34 -12.56 6.19
N GLU A 39 -7.70 -12.82 4.93
CA GLU A 39 -7.75 -11.79 3.87
C GLU A 39 -8.89 -10.79 4.16
N VAL A 40 -8.59 -9.76 4.96
CA VAL A 40 -9.55 -8.72 5.36
C VAL A 40 -9.54 -7.56 4.36
N GLU A 41 -10.72 -7.14 3.91
CA GLU A 41 -10.87 -5.91 3.10
C GLU A 41 -10.14 -4.72 3.77
N PRO A 42 -9.28 -3.99 3.03
CA PRO A 42 -8.42 -2.96 3.59
C PRO A 42 -9.23 -1.80 4.20
N LYS A 43 -8.68 -1.18 5.25
CA LYS A 43 -9.30 -0.08 6.00
C LYS A 43 -8.25 0.96 6.34
N LEU A 44 -8.55 2.23 6.06
CA LEU A 44 -7.62 3.34 6.28
C LEU A 44 -6.97 3.30 7.68
N GLY A 45 -5.65 3.11 7.73
CA GLY A 45 -4.88 3.00 8.98
C GLY A 45 -4.70 1.58 9.55
N ASP A 46 -5.00 0.52 8.79
CA ASP A 46 -4.86 -0.89 9.21
C ASP A 46 -3.42 -1.43 9.29
N GLY A 47 -2.43 -0.69 8.77
CA GLY A 47 -1.03 -1.13 8.73
C GLY A 47 -0.72 -2.14 7.61
N GLY A 48 -1.69 -2.42 6.73
CA GLY A 48 -1.53 -3.11 5.45
C GLY A 48 -1.80 -2.11 4.32
N ASP A 49 -2.66 -2.47 3.36
CA ASP A 49 -3.00 -1.62 2.22
C ASP A 49 -4.01 -0.49 2.53
N GLY A 50 -4.53 -0.40 3.75
CA GLY A 50 -5.06 0.86 4.30
C GLY A 50 -4.00 1.86 4.74
N GLY A 51 -2.72 1.47 4.73
CA GLY A 51 -1.58 2.26 5.17
C GLY A 51 -1.53 2.49 6.68
N GLY A 52 -0.57 3.30 7.14
CA GLY A 52 -0.47 3.72 8.54
C GLY A 52 0.34 2.76 9.43
N VAL A 53 0.24 2.96 10.75
CA VAL A 53 1.13 2.33 11.74
C VAL A 53 0.31 1.57 12.78
N VAL A 54 0.53 0.25 12.89
CA VAL A 54 -0.18 -0.64 13.82
C VAL A 54 0.82 -1.44 14.66
N LEU A 55 1.11 -0.95 15.86
CA LEU A 55 2.09 -1.53 16.79
C LEU A 55 1.52 -2.60 17.74
N GLN A 56 0.19 -2.81 17.72
CA GLN A 56 -0.55 -3.73 18.60
C GLN A 56 -0.26 -3.60 20.12
N GLY A 57 0.27 -2.45 20.57
CA GLY A 57 0.65 -2.21 21.97
C GLY A 57 1.90 -2.97 22.43
N LEU A 58 2.71 -3.49 21.49
CA LEU A 58 3.93 -4.22 21.81
C LEU A 58 5.01 -3.24 22.29
N PRO A 59 5.67 -3.49 23.45
CA PRO A 59 6.60 -2.54 24.07
C PRO A 59 7.87 -2.26 23.24
N TRP A 60 8.17 -3.14 22.28
CA TRP A 60 9.27 -3.02 21.33
C TRP A 60 8.86 -2.39 19.99
N GLY A 61 7.56 -2.26 19.71
CA GLY A 61 7.04 -1.81 18.41
C GLY A 61 7.46 -0.38 18.05
N ASP A 62 7.40 0.54 19.01
CA ASP A 62 7.87 1.92 18.83
C ASP A 62 9.37 1.98 18.51
N ARG A 63 10.17 1.06 19.08
CA ARG A 63 11.61 1.00 18.83
C ARG A 63 11.90 0.46 17.42
N ALA A 64 11.23 -0.60 17.00
CA ALA A 64 11.32 -1.13 15.64
C ALA A 64 10.89 -0.07 14.60
N LEU A 65 9.76 0.62 14.81
CA LEU A 65 9.30 1.72 13.94
C LEU A 65 10.29 2.88 13.86
N SER A 66 10.92 3.24 14.99
CA SER A 66 11.93 4.30 15.02
C SER A 66 13.13 3.91 14.17
N ILE A 67 13.60 2.66 14.26
CA ILE A 67 14.70 2.12 13.45
C ILE A 67 14.32 2.10 11.97
N ALA A 68 13.10 1.69 11.61
CA ALA A 68 12.63 1.70 10.22
C ALA A 68 12.71 3.11 9.60
N ARG A 69 12.27 4.13 10.35
CA ARG A 69 12.39 5.54 9.93
C ARG A 69 13.84 6.02 9.88
N GLU A 70 14.67 5.66 10.85
CA GLU A 70 16.11 6.00 10.86
C GLU A 70 16.85 5.42 9.64
N VAL A 71 16.51 4.19 9.23
CA VAL A 71 17.05 3.55 8.03
C VAL A 71 16.56 4.23 6.77
N LEU A 72 15.25 4.55 6.68
CA LEU A 72 14.66 5.23 5.53
C LEU A 72 15.34 6.59 5.21
N LEU A 73 15.77 7.33 6.23
CA LEU A 73 16.54 8.58 6.06
C LEU A 73 17.85 8.42 5.27
N SER A 74 18.41 7.21 5.18
CA SER A 74 19.59 6.92 4.34
C SER A 74 19.28 6.69 2.86
N PHE A 75 18.01 6.46 2.50
CA PHE A 75 17.53 6.28 1.13
C PHE A 75 17.02 7.59 0.48
N GLY A 76 16.94 8.67 1.27
CA GLY A 76 16.54 10.00 0.82
C GLY A 76 15.03 10.22 0.76
N ASP A 77 14.62 11.42 0.35
CA ASP A 77 13.24 11.91 0.45
C ASP A 77 12.28 11.37 -0.64
N ASP A 78 12.68 10.37 -1.44
CA ASP A 78 11.85 9.81 -2.53
C ASP A 78 11.11 8.51 -2.16
N ILE A 79 11.45 7.89 -1.02
CA ILE A 79 10.75 6.70 -0.51
C ILE A 79 10.18 7.04 0.86
N ASP A 80 8.87 6.84 1.03
CA ASP A 80 8.16 7.05 2.30
C ASP A 80 7.64 5.71 2.87
N LEU A 81 7.38 5.71 4.18
CA LEU A 81 6.82 4.58 4.91
C LEU A 81 5.29 4.62 4.81
N PHE A 82 4.73 3.90 3.84
CA PHE A 82 3.28 3.85 3.64
C PHE A 82 2.57 3.06 4.74
N ALA A 83 3.09 1.88 5.11
CA ALA A 83 2.56 1.08 6.20
C ALA A 83 3.65 0.45 7.07
N PHE A 84 3.33 0.26 8.35
CA PHE A 84 4.17 -0.46 9.31
C PHE A 84 3.29 -1.21 10.31
N LYS A 85 3.47 -2.52 10.41
CA LYS A 85 2.69 -3.37 11.33
C LYS A 85 3.60 -4.33 12.08
N THR A 86 3.35 -4.50 13.38
CA THR A 86 4.04 -5.50 14.20
C THR A 86 3.05 -6.47 14.83
N THR A 87 3.38 -7.75 14.91
CA THR A 87 2.51 -8.77 15.53
C THR A 87 3.11 -9.37 16.80
N PRO A 88 2.29 -9.91 17.72
CA PRO A 88 2.78 -10.53 18.95
C PRO A 88 3.73 -11.71 18.72
N ASN A 89 3.62 -12.35 17.56
CA ASN A 89 4.44 -13.51 17.15
C ASN A 89 5.85 -13.10 16.68
N GLY A 90 6.17 -11.79 16.63
CA GLY A 90 7.50 -11.30 16.24
C GLY A 90 7.66 -10.97 14.76
N TYR A 91 6.56 -10.85 14.02
CA TYR A 91 6.60 -10.37 12.63
C TYR A 91 6.54 -8.84 12.56
N VAL A 92 7.28 -8.28 11.60
CA VAL A 92 7.28 -6.86 11.25
C VAL A 92 7.08 -6.71 9.75
N TYR A 93 5.99 -6.06 9.37
CA TYR A 93 5.62 -5.75 7.99
C TYR A 93 5.95 -4.29 7.71
N VAL A 94 6.63 -4.02 6.60
CA VAL A 94 7.03 -2.69 6.17
C VAL A 94 6.63 -2.49 4.71
N ARG A 95 5.68 -1.58 4.44
CA ARG A 95 5.30 -1.21 3.05
C ARG A 95 5.91 0.13 2.67
N LEU A 96 6.76 0.12 1.64
CA LEU A 96 7.54 1.28 1.16
C LEU A 96 6.97 1.85 -0.14
N ASP A 97 6.80 3.16 -0.20
CA ASP A 97 6.10 3.87 -1.29
C ASP A 97 7.00 4.92 -1.93
N LYS A 98 7.28 4.77 -3.24
CA LYS A 98 8.20 5.64 -3.98
C LYS A 98 7.49 6.84 -4.60
N LEU A 99 7.69 8.01 -4.03
CA LEU A 99 6.92 9.23 -4.32
C LEU A 99 7.05 9.71 -5.77
N SER A 100 8.22 9.55 -6.40
CA SER A 100 8.45 9.88 -7.82
C SER A 100 7.81 8.91 -8.82
N GLN A 101 7.48 7.68 -8.40
CA GLN A 101 7.05 6.61 -9.30
C GLN A 101 5.53 6.61 -9.49
N GLN A 102 5.07 6.44 -10.73
CA GLN A 102 3.64 6.47 -11.09
C GLN A 102 2.77 5.52 -10.25
N TYR A 103 3.29 4.32 -9.95
CA TYR A 103 2.62 3.31 -9.14
C TYR A 103 3.15 3.24 -7.71
N GLY A 104 3.96 4.20 -7.25
CA GLY A 104 4.50 4.20 -5.89
C GLY A 104 5.40 3.01 -5.51
N CYS A 105 5.89 2.23 -6.49
CA CYS A 105 6.67 1.03 -6.24
C CYS A 105 8.18 1.35 -6.28
N PRO A 106 8.95 1.19 -5.19
CA PRO A 106 10.41 1.12 -5.26
C PRO A 106 10.93 0.02 -6.20
N SER A 107 12.20 0.07 -6.59
CA SER A 107 12.83 -1.03 -7.32
C SER A 107 13.20 -2.18 -6.39
N ILE A 108 13.44 -3.37 -6.93
CA ILE A 108 13.82 -4.55 -6.14
C ILE A 108 15.13 -4.28 -5.37
N GLU A 109 16.09 -3.60 -5.99
CA GLU A 109 17.37 -3.24 -5.37
C GLU A 109 17.22 -2.24 -4.20
N GLU A 110 16.24 -1.33 -4.30
CA GLU A 110 15.91 -0.38 -3.21
C GLU A 110 15.27 -1.12 -2.03
N LEU A 111 14.35 -2.06 -2.30
CA LEU A 111 13.73 -2.90 -1.27
C LEU A 111 14.74 -3.85 -0.62
N GLU A 112 15.60 -4.52 -1.40
CA GLU A 112 16.65 -5.41 -0.90
C GLU A 112 17.62 -4.65 0.00
N SER A 113 18.12 -3.49 -0.46
CA SER A 113 19.06 -2.67 0.31
C SER A 113 18.43 -2.16 1.62
N TYR A 114 17.14 -1.80 1.61
CA TYR A 114 16.42 -1.47 2.83
C TYR A 114 16.21 -2.71 3.73
N CYS A 115 15.81 -3.88 3.17
CA CYS A 115 15.63 -5.14 3.92
C CYS A 115 16.91 -5.49 4.71
N GLN A 116 18.07 -5.31 4.08
CA GLN A 116 19.39 -5.59 4.66
C GLN A 116 19.77 -4.63 5.80
N GLU A 117 19.77 -3.31 5.57
CA GLU A 117 20.16 -2.35 6.62
C GLU A 117 19.13 -2.34 7.77
N TYR A 118 17.84 -2.50 7.48
CA TYR A 118 16.82 -2.57 8.53
C TYR A 118 17.02 -3.79 9.45
N ARG A 119 17.23 -5.00 8.91
CA ARG A 119 17.54 -6.18 9.76
C ARG A 119 18.81 -6.00 10.57
N LYS A 120 19.89 -5.53 9.96
CA LYS A 120 21.16 -5.30 10.65
C LYS A 120 20.98 -4.39 11.87
N ARG A 121 20.19 -3.31 11.75
CA ARG A 121 19.87 -2.45 12.91
C ARG A 121 18.97 -3.12 13.95
N LEU A 122 18.00 -3.94 13.53
CA LEU A 122 17.20 -4.73 14.47
C LEU A 122 18.08 -5.75 15.23
N GLU A 123 19.02 -6.41 14.58
CA GLU A 123 19.97 -7.35 15.22
C GLU A 123 20.90 -6.65 16.20
N GLU A 124 21.50 -5.51 15.82
CA GLU A 124 22.33 -4.67 16.68
C GLU A 124 21.58 -4.26 17.97
N VAL A 125 20.31 -3.89 17.85
CA VAL A 125 19.46 -3.42 18.95
C VAL A 125 18.86 -4.59 19.77
N GLY A 126 18.59 -5.73 19.13
CA GLY A 126 18.16 -6.98 19.77
C GLY A 126 19.26 -7.58 20.65
N ALA A 127 20.52 -7.52 20.20
CA ALA A 127 21.69 -7.93 20.98
C ALA A 127 21.88 -7.10 22.27
N LEU A 128 21.36 -5.87 22.32
CA LEU A 128 21.31 -5.03 23.53
C LEU A 128 20.10 -5.33 24.44
N GLY A 129 19.15 -6.15 23.99
CA GLY A 129 17.92 -6.49 24.71
C GLY A 129 16.85 -5.41 24.66
N GLU A 130 16.95 -4.42 23.77
CA GLU A 130 15.94 -3.37 23.59
C GLU A 130 14.69 -3.86 22.83
N ILE A 131 14.85 -4.88 21.99
CA ILE A 131 13.77 -5.54 21.23
C ILE A 131 13.97 -7.08 21.26
N PRO A 132 12.97 -7.90 20.89
CA PRO A 132 13.15 -9.34 20.75
C PRO A 132 14.22 -9.67 19.71
N ASN A 133 14.97 -10.74 19.95
CA ASN A 133 15.85 -11.33 18.93
C ASN A 133 15.03 -12.10 17.89
N ASN A 134 15.59 -12.24 16.68
CA ASN A 134 15.04 -13.04 15.59
C ASN A 134 13.63 -12.59 15.13
N LEU A 135 13.37 -11.27 15.10
CA LEU A 135 12.16 -10.74 14.46
C LEU A 135 12.18 -11.11 12.97
N ALA A 136 11.08 -11.66 12.48
CA ALA A 136 10.88 -11.91 11.06
C ALA A 136 10.38 -10.62 10.40
N VAL A 137 10.92 -10.29 9.22
CA VAL A 137 10.67 -9.00 8.56
C VAL A 137 10.28 -9.24 7.11
N GLU A 138 9.13 -8.70 6.73
CA GLU A 138 8.68 -8.55 5.35
C GLU A 138 8.82 -7.09 4.94
N VAL A 139 9.44 -6.84 3.78
CA VAL A 139 9.48 -5.53 3.15
C VAL A 139 8.79 -5.63 1.79
N SER A 140 7.69 -4.93 1.62
CA SER A 140 6.84 -4.99 0.43
C SER A 140 6.48 -3.59 -0.08
N THR A 141 5.77 -3.53 -1.20
CA THR A 141 5.26 -2.28 -1.79
C THR A 141 3.75 -2.22 -1.64
N PRO A 142 3.12 -1.05 -1.48
CA PRO A 142 1.65 -0.97 -1.41
C PRO A 142 1.02 -1.57 -2.66
N GLY A 143 0.03 -2.44 -2.49
CA GLY A 143 -0.59 -3.18 -3.57
C GLY A 143 -1.45 -2.30 -4.48
N ALA A 144 -2.20 -2.96 -5.37
CA ALA A 144 -3.20 -2.30 -6.19
C ALA A 144 -4.41 -1.81 -5.37
N GLU A 145 -4.67 -2.48 -4.26
CA GLU A 145 -5.84 -2.25 -3.40
C GLU A 145 -5.64 -1.08 -2.43
N ARG A 146 -4.44 -0.50 -2.42
CA ARG A 146 -4.05 0.61 -1.54
C ARG A 146 -5.14 1.69 -1.45
N ILE A 147 -5.46 2.09 -0.22
CA ILE A 147 -6.40 3.17 0.05
C ILE A 147 -5.68 4.51 -0.04
N LEU A 148 -6.21 5.40 -0.87
CA LEU A 148 -5.72 6.75 -1.09
C LEU A 148 -6.38 7.72 -0.11
N LYS A 149 -5.58 8.47 0.65
CA LYS A 149 -6.06 9.54 1.53
C LYS A 149 -6.63 10.67 0.70
N VAL A 150 -7.86 11.08 1.04
CA VAL A 150 -8.54 12.22 0.42
C VAL A 150 -8.32 13.47 1.27
N PRO A 151 -7.78 14.58 0.72
CA PRO A 151 -7.37 14.78 -0.67
C PRO A 151 -5.90 14.42 -0.98
N ASP A 152 -5.09 14.16 0.05
CA ASP A 152 -3.63 14.27 0.03
C ASP A 152 -2.95 13.42 -1.06
N ASP A 153 -3.32 12.14 -1.18
CA ASP A 153 -2.67 11.21 -2.12
C ASP A 153 -3.16 11.38 -3.57
N LEU A 154 -4.36 11.94 -3.76
CA LEU A 154 -5.08 11.91 -5.04
C LEU A 154 -4.31 12.59 -6.17
N SER A 155 -3.62 13.69 -5.87
CA SER A 155 -2.90 14.49 -6.87
C SER A 155 -1.75 13.73 -7.54
N ARG A 156 -1.14 12.77 -6.82
CA ARG A 156 -0.07 11.89 -7.35
C ARG A 156 -0.60 10.96 -8.44
N PHE A 157 -1.81 10.43 -8.24
CA PHE A 157 -2.41 9.42 -9.10
C PHE A 157 -3.40 9.98 -10.13
N LYS A 158 -3.54 11.31 -10.29
CA LYS A 158 -4.57 11.97 -11.11
C LYS A 158 -4.73 11.49 -12.57
N TYR A 159 -3.67 10.94 -13.17
CA TYR A 159 -3.70 10.41 -14.55
C TYR A 159 -4.09 8.92 -14.62
N MET A 160 -4.44 8.32 -13.49
CA MET A 160 -4.80 6.92 -13.35
C MET A 160 -6.29 6.83 -12.98
N PRO A 161 -7.01 5.82 -13.47
CA PRO A 161 -8.36 5.57 -13.00
C PRO A 161 -8.31 5.10 -11.54
N MET A 162 -9.26 5.59 -10.73
CA MET A 162 -9.44 5.23 -9.32
C MET A 162 -10.86 4.71 -9.13
N ARG A 163 -11.02 3.69 -8.31
CA ARG A 163 -12.33 3.30 -7.77
C ARG A 163 -12.67 4.28 -6.64
N VAL A 164 -13.79 4.98 -6.76
CA VAL A 164 -14.28 5.92 -5.74
C VAL A 164 -15.61 5.42 -5.21
N CYS A 165 -15.62 5.03 -3.93
CA CYS A 165 -16.80 4.90 -3.11
C CYS A 165 -17.18 6.29 -2.55
N TYR A 166 -18.46 6.66 -2.61
CA TYR A 166 -18.95 7.96 -2.12
C TYR A 166 -20.43 7.95 -1.75
N SER A 167 -20.85 8.92 -0.94
CA SER A 167 -22.25 9.14 -0.55
C SER A 167 -22.73 10.55 -0.88
N GLU A 168 -23.95 10.68 -1.40
CA GLU A 168 -24.59 11.98 -1.65
C GLU A 168 -25.54 12.33 -0.49
N GLY A 169 -24.96 12.64 0.67
CA GLY A 169 -25.71 12.88 1.91
C GLY A 169 -26.30 11.58 2.45
N ASN A 170 -27.58 11.58 2.85
CA ASN A 170 -28.27 10.41 3.41
C ASN A 170 -28.71 9.38 2.34
N GLY A 171 -28.11 9.41 1.15
CA GLY A 171 -28.35 8.43 0.08
C GLY A 171 -27.61 7.11 0.32
N PRO A 172 -27.93 6.06 -0.46
CA PRO A 172 -27.10 4.86 -0.49
C PRO A 172 -25.70 5.20 -1.02
N GLU A 173 -24.72 4.41 -0.59
CA GLU A 173 -23.37 4.45 -1.12
C GLU A 173 -23.35 4.17 -2.62
N LYS A 174 -22.49 4.89 -3.34
CA LYS A 174 -22.28 4.76 -4.78
C LYS A 174 -20.82 4.44 -5.05
N ASN A 175 -20.61 3.64 -6.08
CA ASN A 175 -19.29 3.23 -6.54
C ASN A 175 -19.15 3.56 -8.03
N GLY A 176 -17.95 3.93 -8.46
CA GLY A 176 -17.62 4.16 -9.86
C GLY A 176 -16.12 4.34 -10.09
N VAL A 177 -15.70 4.31 -11.35
CA VAL A 177 -14.28 4.51 -11.72
C VAL A 177 -14.07 5.89 -12.31
N PHE A 178 -13.12 6.66 -11.80
CA PHE A 178 -12.94 8.06 -12.18
C PHE A 178 -11.46 8.42 -12.35
N PHE A 179 -11.19 9.41 -13.19
CA PHE A 179 -9.97 10.19 -13.14
C PHE A 179 -10.22 11.43 -12.27
N LEU A 180 -9.20 11.87 -11.52
CA LEU A 180 -9.24 13.16 -10.84
C LEU A 180 -9.09 14.28 -11.87
N ASP A 181 -10.02 15.23 -11.89
CA ASP A 181 -9.98 16.42 -12.76
C ASP A 181 -9.32 17.59 -11.99
N SER A 182 -9.70 17.82 -10.74
CA SER A 182 -9.09 18.81 -9.84
C SER A 182 -9.36 18.53 -8.34
N VAL A 183 -8.54 19.14 -7.48
CA VAL A 183 -8.79 19.26 -6.03
C VAL A 183 -8.97 20.75 -5.72
N GLU A 184 -10.08 21.11 -5.09
CA GLU A 184 -10.51 22.48 -4.82
C GLU A 184 -10.42 22.78 -3.31
N MET A 185 -9.19 22.96 -2.82
CA MET A 185 -8.88 23.07 -1.39
C MET A 185 -9.70 24.13 -0.64
N GLU A 186 -10.01 25.27 -1.26
CA GLU A 186 -10.82 26.35 -0.64
C GLU A 186 -12.26 25.93 -0.32
N SER A 187 -12.79 24.97 -1.07
CA SER A 187 -14.18 24.49 -0.95
C SER A 187 -14.28 23.07 -0.39
N GLU A 188 -13.12 22.48 -0.04
CA GLU A 188 -12.96 21.09 0.40
C GLU A 188 -13.59 20.07 -0.57
N ASN A 189 -13.48 20.29 -1.90
CA ASN A 189 -14.05 19.39 -2.92
C ASN A 189 -13.00 18.72 -3.80
N CYS A 190 -13.29 17.50 -4.24
CA CYS A 190 -12.64 16.85 -5.38
C CYS A 190 -13.59 16.87 -6.58
N VAL A 191 -13.07 17.17 -7.77
CA VAL A 191 -13.80 17.08 -9.03
C VAL A 191 -13.30 15.87 -9.80
N TRP A 192 -14.24 15.00 -10.16
CA TRP A 192 -13.99 13.70 -10.78
C TRP A 192 -14.58 13.63 -12.18
N LYS A 193 -13.87 12.96 -13.08
CA LYS A 193 -14.27 12.69 -14.46
C LYS A 193 -14.45 11.19 -14.65
N LEU A 194 -15.60 10.79 -15.20
CA LEU A 194 -15.91 9.37 -15.41
C LEU A 194 -14.91 8.70 -16.37
N ALA A 195 -14.30 7.59 -15.94
CA ALA A 195 -13.37 6.81 -16.75
C ALA A 195 -14.11 5.96 -17.80
N ASP A 196 -13.56 5.79 -19.00
CA ASP A 196 -14.18 4.97 -20.07
C ASP A 196 -13.79 3.49 -19.95
N VAL A 197 -14.06 2.90 -18.79
CA VAL A 197 -13.79 1.48 -18.45
C VAL A 197 -15.07 0.65 -18.50
N LYS A 198 -14.93 -0.68 -18.51
CA LYS A 198 -16.02 -1.65 -18.73
C LYS A 198 -17.16 -1.52 -17.71
N GLU A 199 -16.83 -1.30 -16.44
CA GLU A 199 -17.71 -1.16 -15.28
C GLU A 199 -18.56 0.10 -15.34
N ASN A 200 -18.04 1.16 -15.96
CA ASN A 200 -18.78 2.39 -16.18
C ASN A 200 -19.63 2.34 -17.45
N ARG A 201 -19.38 1.41 -18.38
CA ARG A 201 -20.17 1.28 -19.61
C ARG A 201 -21.53 0.66 -19.30
N ASP A 202 -22.51 1.03 -20.10
CA ASP A 202 -23.86 0.50 -20.00
C ASP A 202 -23.87 -0.98 -20.45
N PRO A 203 -24.34 -1.94 -19.63
CA PRO A 203 -24.38 -3.36 -19.98
C PRO A 203 -25.13 -3.64 -21.29
N GLU A 204 -26.22 -2.91 -21.56
CA GLU A 204 -27.02 -3.08 -22.79
C GLU A 204 -26.29 -2.53 -24.03
N SER A 205 -25.33 -1.62 -23.83
CA SER A 205 -24.57 -0.99 -24.91
C SER A 205 -23.54 -1.90 -25.59
N LYS A 206 -23.40 -3.15 -25.15
CA LYS A 206 -22.44 -4.15 -25.67
C LYS A 206 -20.98 -3.65 -25.67
N GLY A 207 -20.58 -2.98 -24.59
CA GLY A 207 -19.21 -2.49 -24.40
C GLY A 207 -18.84 -1.25 -25.22
N ARG A 208 -19.80 -0.56 -25.84
CA ARG A 208 -19.57 0.71 -26.55
C ARG A 208 -18.92 1.75 -25.62
N PRO A 209 -17.94 2.53 -26.09
CA PRO A 209 -17.34 3.62 -25.34
C PRO A 209 -18.36 4.66 -24.85
N LEU A 210 -17.98 5.43 -23.83
CA LEU A 210 -18.83 6.47 -23.26
C LEU A 210 -19.20 7.53 -24.30
N ASN A 211 -20.50 7.84 -24.39
CA ASN A 211 -20.97 8.94 -25.24
C ASN A 211 -20.42 10.29 -24.75
N ARG A 212 -20.45 11.32 -25.61
CA ARG A 212 -19.92 12.65 -25.29
C ARG A 212 -20.47 13.22 -23.98
N LYS A 213 -21.78 13.14 -23.75
CA LYS A 213 -22.43 13.63 -22.52
C LYS A 213 -21.85 12.98 -21.25
N ARG A 214 -21.53 11.68 -21.30
CA ARG A 214 -20.93 10.96 -20.15
C ARG A 214 -19.45 11.27 -19.95
N ARG A 215 -18.68 11.51 -21.02
CA ARG A 215 -17.24 11.89 -20.94
C ARG A 215 -17.03 13.36 -20.50
N ASP A 216 -17.98 14.23 -20.85
CA ASP A 216 -17.98 15.65 -20.48
C ASP A 216 -18.61 15.87 -19.09
N TRP A 217 -19.28 14.86 -18.51
CA TRP A 217 -19.85 14.93 -17.15
C TRP A 217 -18.75 15.01 -16.07
N ARG A 218 -19.11 15.63 -14.94
CA ARG A 218 -18.26 15.79 -13.75
C ARG A 218 -19.06 15.53 -12.49
N LEU A 219 -18.36 15.00 -11.49
CA LEU A 219 -18.84 14.76 -10.15
C LEU A 219 -18.00 15.60 -9.17
N THR A 220 -18.62 16.55 -8.49
CA THR A 220 -17.98 17.34 -7.43
C THR A 220 -18.39 16.76 -6.09
N LEU A 221 -17.43 16.30 -5.29
CA LEU A 221 -17.66 15.69 -3.98
C LEU A 221 -16.87 16.42 -2.88
N PRO A 222 -17.51 16.82 -1.77
CA PRO A 222 -16.78 17.23 -0.58
C PRO A 222 -15.88 16.12 -0.06
N PHE A 223 -14.70 16.43 0.49
CA PHE A 223 -13.74 15.44 0.99
C PHE A 223 -14.40 14.40 1.90
N LYS A 224 -15.20 14.85 2.87
CA LYS A 224 -15.96 14.01 3.82
C LYS A 224 -17.03 13.08 3.22
N MET A 225 -17.35 13.21 1.93
CA MET A 225 -18.35 12.37 1.26
C MET A 225 -17.73 11.16 0.54
N HIS A 226 -16.40 11.08 0.48
CA HIS A 226 -15.69 9.91 -0.02
C HIS A 226 -15.67 8.83 1.07
N GLY A 227 -15.93 7.58 0.67
CA GLY A 227 -15.60 6.41 1.45
C GLY A 227 -14.20 5.92 1.04
N MET A 228 -14.09 4.67 0.62
CA MET A 228 -12.84 4.12 0.09
C MET A 228 -12.49 4.73 -1.28
N VAL A 229 -11.24 5.12 -1.46
CA VAL A 229 -10.67 5.43 -2.77
C VAL A 229 -9.45 4.55 -2.98
N SER A 230 -9.40 3.80 -4.08
CA SER A 230 -8.26 2.93 -4.42
C SER A 230 -7.94 3.00 -5.91
N LEU A 231 -6.77 2.49 -6.31
CA LEU A 231 -6.40 2.44 -7.73
C LEU A 231 -7.30 1.45 -8.48
N TYR A 232 -7.63 1.76 -9.73
CA TYR A 232 -8.34 0.82 -10.61
C TYR A 232 -7.33 0.16 -11.56
N LEU A 233 -7.30 -1.17 -11.54
CA LEU A 233 -6.66 -1.99 -12.56
C LEU A 233 -7.72 -2.57 -13.51
N ASP A 234 -7.41 -2.60 -14.80
CA ASP A 234 -8.24 -3.22 -15.85
C ASP A 234 -7.81 -4.70 -15.95
N CYS A 235 -8.67 -5.62 -15.51
CA CYS A 235 -8.41 -7.06 -15.37
C CYS A 235 -8.93 -7.89 -16.57
#